data_AF-A0A976D0K4-F1
#
_entry.id   AF-A0A976D0K4-F1
#
_cell.length_a   1.000
_cell.length_b   1.000
_cell.length_c   1.000
_cell.angle_alpha   90.00
_cell.angle_beta   90.00
_cell.angle_gamma   90.00
#
_symmetry.space_group_name_H-M   'P 1'
#
loop_
_entity.id
_entity.type
_entity.pdbx_description
1 polymer ?
#
loop_
_entity_poly.entity_id
_entity_poly.type
_entity_poly.pdbx_seq_one_letter_code
_entity_poly.pdbx_strand_id
1 'polypeptide(L)'
;MVAMLSWGAGTILIARKPITGVNPYFTMGWEMLFGAFFLFLLSLATGTTVALGEIPANAWKAIAYLVAMGSLIAVVAFLYTMKHLEPTIAALYAYINPIVAMLIGAFLIHEPLTPLIGLGALVTLTGVYLVNRSLKTKSA
;
A
#
# COMPACT_ATOMS: atom_id res chain seq x y z
N MET A 1 6.06 2.73 -14.27
CA MET A 1 7.24 3.60 -14.06
C MET A 1 6.85 4.97 -13.51
N VAL A 2 5.91 5.70 -14.14
CA VAL A 2 5.43 7.00 -13.63
C VAL A 2 5.01 6.92 -12.16
N ALA A 3 4.19 5.94 -11.77
CA ALA A 3 3.77 5.76 -10.37
C ALA A 3 4.96 5.59 -9.39
N MET A 4 5.99 4.82 -9.75
CA MET A 4 7.16 4.59 -8.90
C MET A 4 8.02 5.85 -8.78
N LEU A 5 8.18 6.61 -9.87
CA LEU A 5 8.90 7.89 -9.87
C LEU A 5 8.14 8.95 -9.05
N SER A 6 6.82 9.04 -9.21
CA SER A 6 5.97 9.93 -8.43
C SER A 6 6.01 9.61 -6.94
N TRP A 7 5.94 8.33 -6.57
CA TRP A 7 6.06 7.89 -5.18
C TRP A 7 7.45 8.18 -4.60
N GLY A 8 8.51 7.86 -5.34
CA GLY A 8 9.89 8.16 -4.94
C GLY A 8 10.14 9.65 -4.74
N ALA A 9 9.68 10.50 -5.67
CA ALA A 9 9.80 11.94 -5.55
C ALA A 9 8.98 12.48 -4.35
N GLY A 10 7.74 12.01 -4.17
CA GLY A 10 6.87 12.43 -3.07
C GLY A 10 7.47 12.09 -1.70
N THR A 11 7.96 10.86 -1.53
CA THR A 11 8.61 10.44 -0.27
C THR A 11 9.88 11.25 0.04
N ILE A 12 10.69 11.59 -0.96
CA ILE A 12 11.87 12.47 -0.78
C ILE A 12 11.45 13.89 -0.39
N LEU A 13 10.41 14.45 -1.01
CA LEU A 13 9.92 15.79 -0.71
C LEU A 13 9.38 15.87 0.73
N ILE A 14 8.58 14.89 1.14
CA ILE A 14 8.06 14.79 2.51
C ILE A 14 9.20 14.63 3.52
N ALA A 15 10.20 13.81 3.21
CA ALA A 15 11.37 13.61 4.07
C ALA A 15 12.23 14.88 4.22
N ARG A 16 12.37 15.68 3.15
CA ARG A 16 13.17 16.92 3.16
C ARG A 16 12.42 18.11 3.76
N LYS A 17 11.09 18.14 3.62
CA LYS A 17 10.22 19.20 4.16
C LYS A 17 9.09 18.55 4.96
N PRO A 18 9.36 18.07 6.18
CA PRO A 18 8.35 17.44 7.00
C PRO A 18 7.22 18.44 7.29
N ILE A 19 5.98 18.01 7.06
CA ILE A 19 4.80 18.80 7.40
C ILE A 19 4.65 18.74 8.92
N THR A 20 5.09 19.78 9.62
CA THR A 20 5.00 19.88 11.08
C THR A 20 3.72 20.58 11.49
N GLY A 21 3.04 20.08 12.53
CA GLY A 21 1.85 20.72 13.10
C GLY A 21 0.51 20.31 12.50
N VAL A 22 0.50 19.41 11.51
CA VAL A 22 -0.72 18.80 10.96
C VAL A 22 -0.76 17.33 11.39
N ASN A 23 -1.93 16.86 11.81
CA ASN A 23 -2.12 15.46 12.16
C ASN A 23 -1.93 14.59 10.90
N PRO A 24 -1.04 13.57 10.89
CA PRO A 24 -0.83 12.68 9.74
C PRO A 24 -2.11 12.07 9.17
N TYR A 25 -3.14 11.83 9.99
CA TYR A 25 -4.44 11.33 9.53
C TYR A 25 -5.18 12.34 8.66
N PHE A 26 -5.05 13.63 8.98
CA PHE A 26 -5.66 14.69 8.20
C PHE A 26 -5.00 14.78 6.81
N THR A 27 -3.67 14.65 6.76
CA THR A 27 -2.93 14.59 5.50
C THR A 27 -3.32 13.37 4.66
N MET A 28 -3.42 12.19 5.27
CA MET A 28 -3.88 10.96 4.59
C MET A 28 -5.30 11.12 4.02
N GLY A 29 -6.21 11.76 4.75
CA GLY A 29 -7.56 12.05 4.26
C GLY A 29 -7.57 12.91 2.99
N TRP A 30 -6.72 13.94 2.94
CA TRP A 30 -6.56 14.77 1.75
C TRP A 30 -5.96 14.00 0.58
N GLU A 31 -4.96 13.16 0.82
CA GLU A 31 -4.38 12.30 -0.22
C GLU A 31 -5.43 11.37 -0.84
N MET A 32 -6.26 10.73 -0.02
CA MET A 32 -7.36 9.88 -0.49
C MET A 32 -8.41 10.67 -1.27
N LEU A 33 -8.77 11.87 -0.81
CA LEU A 33 -9.76 12.71 -1.47
C LEU A 33 -9.28 13.20 -2.84
N PHE A 34 -8.06 13.75 -2.91
CA PHE A 34 -7.48 14.16 -4.19
C PHE A 34 -7.26 12.98 -5.13
N GLY A 35 -6.82 11.83 -4.60
CA GLY A 35 -6.70 10.60 -5.37
C GLY A 35 -8.03 10.19 -6.01
N ALA A 36 -9.11 10.15 -5.22
CA ALA A 36 -10.44 9.85 -5.72
C ALA A 36 -10.92 10.89 -6.76
N PHE A 37 -10.70 12.18 -6.50
CA PHE A 37 -11.07 13.25 -7.41
C PHE A 37 -10.35 13.15 -8.77
N PHE A 38 -9.04 12.94 -8.78
CA PHE A 38 -8.29 12.80 -10.04
C PHE A 38 -8.64 11.52 -10.78
N LEU A 39 -8.86 10.40 -10.08
CA LEU A 39 -9.33 9.16 -10.70
C LEU A 39 -10.71 9.33 -11.33
N PHE A 40 -11.60 10.07 -10.66
CA PHE A 40 -12.92 10.40 -11.20
C PHE A 40 -12.82 11.25 -12.47
N LEU A 41 -12.01 12.32 -12.46
CA LEU A 41 -11.76 13.14 -13.65
C LEU A 41 -11.15 12.32 -14.80
N LEU A 42 -10.23 11.42 -14.50
CA LEU A 42 -9.62 10.54 -15.50
C LEU A 42 -10.65 9.57 -16.11
N SER A 43 -11.55 9.02 -15.29
CA SER A 43 -12.65 8.17 -15.76
C SER A 43 -13.57 8.92 -16.72
N LEU A 44 -13.93 10.17 -16.40
CA LEU A 44 -14.69 11.05 -17.29
C LEU A 44 -13.94 11.35 -18.59
N ALA A 45 -12.64 11.70 -18.50
CA ALA A 45 -11.83 12.07 -19.65
C ALA A 45 -11.57 10.89 -20.60
N THR A 46 -11.50 9.66 -20.08
CA THR A 46 -11.30 8.44 -20.88
C THR A 46 -12.58 7.83 -21.40
N GLY A 47 -13.76 8.32 -20.95
CA GLY A 47 -15.06 7.77 -21.34
C GLY A 47 -15.31 6.35 -20.81
N THR A 48 -14.51 5.87 -19.85
CA THR A 48 -14.63 4.52 -19.27
C THR A 48 -15.68 4.44 -18.16
N THR A 49 -16.65 5.36 -18.17
CA THR A 49 -17.71 5.45 -17.18
C THR A 49 -18.71 4.32 -17.35
N VAL A 50 -18.96 3.58 -16.28
CA VAL A 50 -20.00 2.54 -16.23
C VAL A 50 -21.23 3.13 -15.55
N ALA A 51 -22.43 2.90 -16.10
CA ALA A 51 -23.65 3.34 -15.46
C ALA A 51 -23.79 2.65 -14.10
N LEU A 52 -24.17 3.39 -13.06
CA LEU A 52 -24.24 2.85 -11.69
C LEU A 52 -25.15 1.61 -11.56
N GLY A 53 -26.20 1.54 -12.39
CA GLY A 53 -27.12 0.39 -12.44
C GLY A 53 -26.56 -0.85 -13.14
N GLU A 54 -25.50 -0.71 -13.93
CA GLU A 54 -24.81 -1.83 -14.60
C GLU A 54 -23.70 -2.43 -13.73
N ILE A 55 -23.32 -1.76 -12.63
CA ILE A 55 -22.31 -2.24 -11.70
C ILE A 55 -22.90 -3.43 -10.91
N PRO A 56 -22.32 -4.63 -11.06
CA PRO A 56 -22.89 -5.81 -10.43
C PRO A 56 -22.74 -5.74 -8.89
N ALA A 57 -23.68 -6.34 -8.17
CA ALA A 57 -23.72 -6.25 -6.70
C ALA A 57 -22.46 -6.80 -6.00
N ASN A 58 -21.74 -7.73 -6.64
CA ASN A 58 -20.46 -8.23 -6.16
C ASN A 58 -19.36 -7.16 -6.17
N ALA A 59 -19.35 -6.24 -7.15
CA ALA A 59 -18.39 -5.13 -7.19
C ALA A 59 -18.62 -4.17 -6.01
N TRP A 60 -19.88 -3.86 -5.68
CA TRP A 60 -20.21 -3.07 -4.49
C TRP A 60 -19.77 -3.74 -3.19
N LYS A 61 -19.96 -5.05 -3.07
CA LYS A 61 -19.47 -5.83 -1.92
C LYS A 61 -17.94 -5.80 -1.83
N ALA A 62 -17.23 -5.91 -2.97
CA ALA A 62 -15.78 -5.82 -3.01
C ALA A 62 -15.28 -4.43 -2.58
N ILE A 63 -15.94 -3.36 -3.05
CA ILE A 63 -15.63 -1.98 -2.62
C ILE A 63 -15.85 -1.84 -1.11
N ALA A 64 -16.99 -2.28 -0.58
CA ALA A 64 -17.27 -2.22 0.86
C ALA A 64 -16.22 -2.98 1.68
N TYR A 65 -15.82 -4.17 1.22
CA TYR A 65 -14.76 -4.96 1.83
C TYR A 65 -13.42 -4.20 1.82
N LEU A 66 -13.02 -3.61 0.70
CA LEU A 66 -11.76 -2.85 0.60
C LEU A 66 -11.76 -1.61 1.49
N VAL A 67 -12.89 -0.90 1.59
CA VAL A 67 -13.01 0.26 2.49
C VAL A 67 -12.89 -0.17 3.96
N ALA A 68 -13.62 -1.22 4.37
CA ALA A 68 -13.61 -1.66 5.77
C ALA A 68 -12.31 -2.36 6.16
N MET A 69 -11.94 -3.43 5.46
CA MET A 69 -10.78 -4.26 5.79
C MET A 69 -9.47 -3.65 5.27
N GLY A 70 -9.46 -3.22 4.01
CA GLY A 70 -8.25 -2.74 3.33
C GLY A 70 -7.82 -1.34 3.73
N SER A 71 -8.74 -0.52 4.23
CA SER A 71 -8.45 0.85 4.68
C SER A 71 -8.64 1.00 6.19
N LEU A 72 -9.88 0.99 6.70
CA LEU A 72 -10.13 1.36 8.10
C LEU A 72 -9.42 0.44 9.09
N ILE A 73 -9.61 -0.88 8.97
CA ILE A 73 -9.01 -1.85 9.89
C ILE A 73 -7.50 -1.92 9.69
N ALA A 74 -7.01 -1.93 8.44
CA ALA A 74 -5.59 -1.94 8.14
C ALA A 74 -4.86 -0.72 8.74
N VAL A 75 -5.44 0.48 8.59
CA VAL A 75 -4.90 1.71 9.18
C VAL A 75 -4.92 1.60 10.70
N VAL A 76 -6.04 1.22 11.33
CA VAL A 76 -6.10 1.07 12.79
C VAL A 76 -5.05 0.08 13.32
N ALA A 77 -4.87 -1.07 12.65
CA ALA A 77 -3.86 -2.06 13.02
C ALA A 77 -2.42 -1.53 12.86
N PHE A 78 -2.15 -0.77 11.80
CA PHE A 78 -0.86 -0.12 11.59
C PHE A 78 -0.56 0.89 12.70
N LEU A 79 -1.55 1.68 13.11
CA LEU A 79 -1.40 2.66 14.19
C LEU A 79 -1.22 2.00 15.55
N TYR A 80 -1.97 0.93 15.81
CA TYR A 80 -1.77 0.12 17.00
C TYR A 80 -0.33 -0.39 17.08
N THR A 81 0.20 -0.90 15.96
CA THR A 81 1.58 -1.36 15.85
C THR A 81 2.56 -0.23 16.16
N MET A 82 2.43 0.94 15.53
CA MET A 82 3.31 2.08 15.76
C MET A 82 3.28 2.59 17.21
N LYS A 83 2.16 2.42 17.92
CA LYS A 83 2.02 2.87 19.31
C LYS A 83 2.61 1.88 20.33
N HIS A 84 2.64 0.58 20.00
CA HIS A 84 3.00 -0.48 20.96
C HIS A 84 4.29 -1.22 20.61
N LEU A 85 4.82 -1.07 19.40
CA LEU A 85 6.01 -1.76 18.92
C LEU A 85 7.09 -0.76 18.52
N GLU A 86 8.35 -1.17 18.66
CA GLU A 86 9.47 -0.37 18.20
C GLU A 86 9.40 -0.16 16.67
N PRO A 87 9.86 1.01 16.17
CA PRO A 87 9.87 1.31 14.73
C PRO A 87 10.57 0.25 13.88
N THR A 88 11.59 -0.42 14.43
CA THR A 88 12.30 -1.53 13.77
C THR A 88 11.39 -2.73 13.50
N ILE A 89 10.53 -3.09 14.45
CA ILE A 89 9.55 -4.18 14.28
C ILE A 89 8.43 -3.73 13.35
N ALA A 90 7.96 -2.49 13.49
CA ALA A 90 6.99 -1.93 12.55
C ALA A 90 7.51 -2.03 11.12
N ALA A 91 8.78 -1.66 10.85
CA ALA A 91 9.41 -1.75 9.52
C ALA A 91 9.51 -3.16 8.94
N LEU A 92 9.37 -4.23 9.76
CA LEU A 92 9.32 -5.60 9.25
C LEU A 92 8.07 -5.86 8.38
N TYR A 93 7.01 -5.04 8.53
CA TYR A 93 5.80 -5.15 7.72
C TYR A 93 6.10 -5.20 6.22
N ALA A 94 7.08 -4.41 5.75
CA ALA A 94 7.43 -4.31 4.34
C ALA A 94 7.98 -5.63 3.77
N TYR A 95 8.60 -6.47 4.62
CA TYR A 95 9.14 -7.78 4.25
C TYR A 95 8.12 -8.89 4.35
N ILE A 96 7.25 -8.81 5.36
CA ILE A 96 6.25 -9.82 5.61
C ILE A 96 5.11 -9.71 4.60
N ASN A 97 4.79 -8.50 4.12
CA ASN A 97 3.64 -8.26 3.24
C ASN A 97 3.65 -9.11 1.94
N PRO A 98 4.74 -9.20 1.15
CA PRO A 98 4.78 -10.09 -0.02
C PRO A 98 4.59 -11.57 0.32
N ILE A 99 5.15 -12.03 1.44
CA ILE A 99 5.04 -13.42 1.89
C ILE A 99 3.59 -13.73 2.27
N VAL A 100 2.97 -12.88 3.07
CA VAL A 100 1.57 -13.04 3.51
C VAL A 100 0.63 -12.98 2.31
N ALA A 101 0.82 -12.02 1.39
CA ALA A 101 0.01 -11.93 0.17
C ALA A 101 0.09 -13.22 -0.66
N MET A 102 1.29 -13.77 -0.86
CA MET A 102 1.51 -15.01 -1.59
C MET A 102 0.83 -16.21 -0.91
N LEU A 103 0.96 -16.34 0.43
CA LEU A 103 0.35 -17.43 1.19
C LEU A 103 -1.18 -17.35 1.21
N ILE A 104 -1.72 -16.14 1.40
CA ILE A 104 -3.17 -15.88 1.36
C ILE A 104 -3.71 -16.16 -0.04
N GLY A 105 -3.04 -15.72 -1.10
CA GLY A 105 -3.44 -16.01 -2.48
C GLY A 105 -3.47 -17.51 -2.77
N ALA A 106 -2.45 -18.24 -2.33
CA ALA A 106 -2.40 -19.69 -2.47
C ALA A 106 -3.51 -20.41 -1.67
N PHE A 107 -3.82 -19.93 -0.47
CA PHE A 107 -4.79 -20.58 0.41
C PHE A 107 -6.25 -20.25 0.09
N LEU A 108 -6.57 -18.97 -0.14
CA LEU A 108 -7.93 -18.48 -0.36
C LEU A 108 -8.36 -18.49 -1.83
N ILE A 109 -7.44 -18.22 -2.74
CA ILE A 109 -7.72 -18.11 -4.19
C ILE A 109 -7.27 -19.39 -4.92
N HIS A 110 -6.62 -20.32 -4.20
CA HIS A 110 -6.05 -21.55 -4.76
C HIS A 110 -5.05 -21.30 -5.90
N GLU A 111 -4.34 -20.16 -5.83
CA GLU A 111 -3.31 -19.84 -6.82
C GLU A 111 -2.11 -20.80 -6.68
N PRO A 112 -1.67 -21.44 -7.78
CA PRO A 112 -0.55 -22.37 -7.72
C PRO A 112 0.76 -21.64 -7.43
N LEU A 113 1.41 -22.00 -6.32
CA LEU A 113 2.74 -21.51 -5.98
C LEU A 113 3.79 -22.18 -6.86
N THR A 114 4.02 -21.60 -8.03
CA THR A 114 5.04 -22.07 -8.96
C THR A 114 6.45 -21.72 -8.45
N PRO A 115 7.48 -22.48 -8.85
CA PRO A 115 8.87 -22.15 -8.53
C PRO A 115 9.28 -20.73 -8.97
N LEU A 116 8.68 -20.22 -10.05
CA LEU A 116 8.95 -18.87 -10.54
C LEU A 116 8.43 -17.79 -9.58
N ILE A 117 7.26 -17.99 -8.97
CA ILE A 117 6.73 -17.09 -7.93
C ILE A 117 7.65 -17.11 -6.70
N GLY A 118 8.14 -18.29 -6.31
CA GLY A 118 9.12 -18.43 -5.23
C GLY A 118 10.43 -17.68 -5.51
N LEU A 119 10.97 -17.79 -6.73
CA LEU A 119 12.16 -17.02 -7.15
C LEU A 119 11.90 -15.51 -7.13
N GLY A 120 10.74 -15.07 -7.64
CA GLY A 120 10.33 -13.66 -7.58
C GLY A 120 10.28 -13.13 -6.14
N ALA A 121 9.65 -13.88 -5.24
CA ALA A 121 9.59 -13.53 -3.82
C ALA A 121 10.98 -13.42 -3.18
N LEU A 122 11.89 -14.36 -3.47
CA LEU A 122 13.28 -14.32 -2.99
C LEU A 122 14.03 -13.07 -3.48
N VAL A 123 13.90 -12.74 -4.76
CA VAL A 123 14.52 -11.53 -5.35
C VAL A 123 13.98 -10.27 -4.68
N THR A 124 12.65 -10.16 -4.52
CA THR A 124 12.03 -9.01 -3.84
C THR A 124 12.52 -8.87 -2.41
N LEU A 125 12.48 -9.95 -1.61
CA LEU A 125 12.93 -9.93 -0.21
C LEU A 125 14.40 -9.53 -0.07
N THR A 126 15.25 -10.05 -0.95
CA THR A 126 16.68 -9.71 -0.97
C THR A 126 16.88 -8.22 -1.29
N GLY A 127 16.14 -7.69 -2.27
CA GLY A 127 16.18 -6.27 -2.62
C GLY A 127 15.82 -5.36 -1.45
N VAL A 128 14.71 -5.65 -0.75
CA VAL A 128 14.30 -4.85 0.43
C VAL A 128 15.36 -4.95 1.54
N TYR A 129 15.92 -6.15 1.76
CA TYR A 129 16.93 -6.39 2.81
C TYR A 129 18.19 -5.56 2.59
N LEU A 130 18.70 -5.54 1.35
CA LEU A 130 19.88 -4.76 1.00
C LEU A 130 19.68 -3.26 1.21
N VAL A 131 18.51 -2.72 0.83
CA VAL A 131 18.18 -1.31 1.01
C VAL A 131 18.16 -0.94 2.50
N ASN A 132 17.49 -1.73 3.33
CA ASN A 132 17.36 -1.42 4.76
C ASN A 132 18.69 -1.59 5.52
N ARG A 133 19.50 -2.59 5.16
CA ARG A 133 20.84 -2.75 5.73
C ARG A 133 21.74 -1.55 5.43
N SER A 134 21.66 -1.01 4.21
CA SER A 134 22.38 0.20 3.81
C SER A 134 21.97 1.42 4.64
N LEU A 135 20.67 1.56 4.93
CA LEU A 135 20.15 2.65 5.77
C LEU A 135 20.61 2.55 7.23
N LYS A 136 20.62 1.35 7.83
CA LYS A 136 21.14 1.15 9.19
C LYS A 136 22.63 1.48 9.31
N THR A 137 23.42 1.18 8.28
CA THR A 137 24.87 1.42 8.29
C THR A 137 25.25 2.90 8.21
N LYS A 138 24.37 3.75 7.67
CA LYS A 138 24.57 5.22 7.62
C LYS A 138 24.17 5.96 8.90
N SER A 139 23.47 5.30 9.82
CA SER A 139 22.95 5.88 11.07
C SER A 139 23.81 5.53 12.30
N ALA A 140 24.89 4.77 12.11
CA ALA A 140 25.89 4.42 13.12
C ALA A 140 27.21 5.13 12.79
#